data_AF-A0A948IS46-F1
#
_entry.id   AF-A0A948IS46-F1
#
_cell.length_a   1.000
_cell.length_b   1.000
_cell.length_c   1.000
_cell.angle_alpha   90.00
_cell.angle_beta   90.00
_cell.angle_gamma   90.00
#
_symmetry.space_group_name_H-M   'P 1'
#
loop_
_entity.id
_entity.type
_entity.pdbx_description
1 polymer ?
#
loop_
_entity_poly.entity_id
_entity_poly.type
_entity_poly.pdbx_seq_one_letter_code
_entity_poly.pdbx_strand_id
1 'polypeptide(L)' 'MTRQGGTETLNYQLYVDALYLSPWTSSQTQLYLLTQMGVGQTVYVYGRIPAGQGVRVGDYTDAPGILITY' A
#
# COMPACT_ATOMS: atom_id res chain seq x y z
N MET A 1 9.01 4.27 -1.16
CA MET A 1 10.04 3.25 -1.45
C MET A 1 11.40 3.92 -1.52
N THR A 2 12.42 3.34 -0.90
CA THR A 2 13.81 3.81 -1.01
C THR A 2 14.63 2.81 -1.81
N ARG A 3 15.57 3.30 -2.63
CA ARG A 3 16.46 2.46 -3.41
C ARG A 3 17.44 1.72 -2.51
N GLN A 4 17.64 0.43 -2.76
CA GLN A 4 18.66 -0.33 -2.05
C GLN A 4 20.06 0.20 -2.42
N GLY A 5 20.81 0.67 -1.42
CA GLY A 5 22.18 1.20 -1.61
C GLY A 5 22.26 2.63 -2.14
N GLY A 6 21.18 3.41 -2.10
CA GLY A 6 21.14 4.83 -2.51
C GLY A 6 20.24 5.69 -1.62
N THR A 7 20.05 6.95 -2.01
CA THR A 7 19.12 7.90 -1.35
C THR A 7 17.90 8.22 -2.22
N GLU A 8 17.83 7.66 -3.44
CA GLU A 8 16.70 7.90 -4.32
C GLU A 8 15.41 7.30 -3.73
N THR A 9 14.34 8.09 -3.75
CA THR A 9 13.00 7.68 -3.34
C THR A 9 12.11 7.52 -4.57
N LEU A 10 11.36 6.42 -4.61
CA LEU A 10 10.27 6.20 -5.55
C LEU A 10 8.95 6.36 -4.79
N ASN A 11 8.13 7.29 -5.27
CA ASN A 11 6.80 7.54 -4.74
C ASN A 11 5.86 6.44 -5.18
N TYR A 12 5.02 6.02 -4.26
CA TYR A 12 4.01 5.01 -4.49
C TYR A 12 2.86 5.27 -3.54
N GLN A 13 1.69 4.75 -3.89
CA GLN A 13 0.51 4.84 -3.06
C GLN A 13 -0.17 3.47 -3.05
N LEU A 14 -0.68 3.08 -1.89
CA LEU A 14 -1.50 1.89 -1.73
C LEU A 14 -2.98 2.31 -1.70
N TYR A 15 -3.85 1.43 -2.17
CA TYR A 15 -5.29 1.61 -2.26
C TYR A 15 -6.00 0.33 -1.82
N VAL A 16 -7.23 0.47 -1.32
CA VAL A 16 -8.06 -0.69 -0.91
C VAL A 16 -9.02 -1.16 -2.00
N ASP A 17 -9.13 -0.40 -3.09
CA ASP A 17 -9.99 -0.70 -4.22
C ASP A 17 -9.21 -0.77 -5.54
N ALA A 18 -9.74 -1.55 -6.48
CA ALA A 18 -9.13 -1.75 -7.78
C ALA A 18 -9.19 -0.50 -8.69
N LEU A 19 -10.02 0.49 -8.37
CA LEU A 19 -10.17 1.74 -9.13
C LEU A 19 -9.22 2.84 -8.62
N TYR A 20 -8.44 2.58 -7.56
CA TYR A 20 -7.51 3.53 -6.95
C TYR A 20 -8.19 4.80 -6.42
N LEU A 21 -9.43 4.69 -5.92
CA LEU A 21 -10.19 5.84 -5.42
C LEU A 21 -10.00 6.06 -3.91
N SER A 22 -9.76 4.99 -3.16
CA SER A 22 -9.63 4.97 -1.70
C SER A 22 -8.19 4.69 -1.31
N PRO A 23 -7.37 5.74 -1.10
CA PRO A 23 -5.98 5.56 -0.70
C PRO A 23 -5.91 4.93 0.69
N TRP A 24 -5.04 3.94 0.85
CA TRP A 24 -4.66 3.40 2.14
C TRP A 24 -3.73 4.42 2.82
N THR A 25 -4.25 5.09 3.83
CA THR A 25 -3.52 6.09 4.61
C THR A 25 -3.52 5.69 6.08
N SER A 26 -2.45 6.03 6.80
CA SER A 26 -2.29 5.70 8.22
C SER A 26 -3.32 6.39 9.14
N SER A 27 -4.04 7.39 8.63
CA SER A 27 -5.01 8.18 9.40
C SER A 27 -6.45 7.68 9.28
N GLN A 28 -6.73 6.77 8.36
CA GLN A 28 -8.04 6.15 8.24
C GLN A 28 -7.95 4.72 8.74
N THR A 29 -8.50 4.48 9.93
CA THR A 29 -8.95 3.15 10.33
C THR A 29 -9.99 2.73 9.30
N GLN A 30 -9.54 2.05 8.24
CA GLN A 30 -10.44 1.48 7.25
C GLN A 30 -11.21 0.36 7.93
N LEU A 31 -12.45 0.69 8.31
CA LEU A 31 -13.44 -0.25 8.82
C LEU A 31 -13.75 -1.25 7.70
N TYR A 32 -12.93 -2.30 7.61
CA TYR A 32 -13.38 -3.54 7.03
C TYR A 32 -14.50 -4.04 7.94
N LEU A 33 -15.75 -3.87 7.51
CA LEU A 33 -16.86 -4.60 8.10
C LEU A 33 -16.61 -6.08 7.81
N LEU A 34 -15.90 -6.75 8.72
CA LEU A 34 -15.66 -8.19 8.70
C LEU A 34 -16.99 -8.86 9.01
N THR A 35 -17.88 -8.93 8.02
CA THR A 35 -19.29 -9.30 8.21
C THR A 35 -19.52 -10.78 8.47
N GLN A 36 -18.49 -11.64 8.54
CA GLN A 36 -18.71 -13.06 8.75
C GLN A 36 -17.69 -13.66 9.73
N MET A 37 -18.16 -13.92 10.95
CA MET A 37 -17.44 -14.75 11.91
C MET A 37 -17.32 -16.17 11.37
N GLY A 38 -16.10 -16.72 11.37
CA GLY A 38 -15.85 -18.13 11.01
C GLY A 38 -15.34 -18.39 9.59
N VAL A 39 -15.14 -17.37 8.76
CA VAL A 39 -14.57 -17.50 7.41
C VAL A 39 -13.33 -16.62 7.28
N GLY A 40 -12.23 -17.18 6.77
CA GLY A 40 -11.02 -16.42 6.47
C GLY A 40 -11.31 -15.31 5.46
N GLN A 41 -10.92 -14.08 5.78
CA GLN A 41 -11.19 -12.91 4.95
C GLN A 41 -9.94 -12.57 4.13
N THR A 42 -10.11 -12.37 2.82
CA THR A 42 -9.03 -11.88 1.94
C THR A 42 -9.14 -10.37 1.85
N VAL A 43 -8.12 -9.67 2.34
CA VAL A 43 -7.97 -8.22 2.18
C VAL A 43 -7.13 -7.96 0.93
N TYR A 44 -7.71 -7.28 -0.05
CA TYR A 44 -7.00 -6.89 -1.26
C TYR A 44 -6.39 -5.50 -1.10
N VAL A 45 -5.13 -5.38 -1.52
CA VAL A 45 -4.37 -4.13 -1.50
C VAL A 45 -3.81 -3.90 -2.89
N TYR A 46 -4.04 -2.72 -3.42
CA TYR A 46 -3.62 -2.34 -4.76
C TYR A 46 -2.54 -1.27 -4.66
N GLY A 47 -1.34 -1.58 -5.14
CA GLY A 47 -0.25 -0.61 -5.22
C GLY A 47 -0.24 0.10 -6.56
N ARG A 48 0.00 1.42 -6.55
CA ARG A 48 0.21 2.22 -7.76
C ARG A 48 1.49 3.05 -7.65
N ILE A 49 2.28 3.00 -8.72
CA ILE A 49 3.45 3.85 -8.91
C ILE A 49 3.08 4.88 -9.99
N PRO A 50 3.05 6.18 -9.67
CA PRO A 50 2.88 7.22 -10.68
C PRO A 50 3.97 7.14 -11.76
N ALA A 51 3.58 7.20 -13.02
CA ALA A 51 4.50 7.25 -14.16
C ALA A 51 5.27 8.57 -14.20
N GLY A 52 6.43 8.59 -14.85
CA GLY A 52 7.22 9.81 -15.05
C GLY A 52 8.08 10.22 -13.86
N GLN A 53 8.24 9.37 -12.85
CA GLN A 53 9.24 9.58 -11.82
C GLN A 53 10.63 9.32 -12.41
N GLY A 54 11.40 10.39 -12.61
CA GLY A 54 12.78 10.34 -13.14
C GLY A 54 13.77 9.76 -12.12
N VAL A 55 13.45 8.58 -11.57
CA VAL A 55 14.30 7.86 -10.63
C VAL A 55 15.27 6.95 -11.38
N ARG A 56 16.43 6.68 -10.77
CA ARG A 56 17.41 5.78 -11.37
C ARG A 56 16.89 4.35 -11.42
N VAL A 57 17.32 3.59 -12.42
CA VAL A 57 17.09 2.15 -12.47
C VAL A 57 17.77 1.48 -11.27
N GLY A 58 17.04 0.61 -10.58
CA GLY A 58 17.52 -0.18 -9.46
C GLY A 58 16.37 -0.76 -8.64
N ASP A 59 16.71 -1.55 -7.64
CA ASP A 59 15.74 -2.15 -6.74
C ASP A 59 15.28 -1.15 -5.69
N TYR A 60 13.96 -0.97 -5.59
CA TYR A 60 13.30 -0.14 -4.59
C TYR A 60 12.51 -1.02 -3.64
N THR A 61 12.77 -0.90 -2.35
CA THR A 61 12.09 -1.68 -1.32
C THR A 61 11.35 -0.77 -0.37
N ASP A 62 10.19 -1.21 0.10
CA ASP A 62 9.42 -0.57 1.16
C ASP A 62 8.73 -1.61 2.03
N ALA A 63 8.55 -1.30 3.32
CA ALA A 63 7.96 -2.21 4.30
C ALA A 63 6.77 -1.51 4.99
N PRO A 64 5.58 -1.46 4.35
CA PRO A 64 4.40 -0.87 4.97
C PRO A 64 3.96 -1.68 6.20
N GLY A 65 3.76 -1.00 7.33
CA GLY A 65 3.22 -1.61 8.54
C GLY A 65 1.71 -1.81 8.44
N ILE A 66 1.22 -3.01 8.76
CA ILE A 66 -0.20 -3.34 8.80
C ILE A 66 -0.60 -3.56 10.27
N LEU A 67 -1.56 -2.80 10.76
CA LEU A 67 -2.16 -2.97 12.08
C LEU A 67 -3.60 -3.46 11.94
N ILE A 68 -3.90 -4.60 12.53
CA ILE A 68 -5.26 -5.17 12.59
C ILE A 68 -5.72 -5.13 14.05
N THR A 69 -6.80 -4.40 14.32
CA THR A 69 -7.44 -4.31 15.63
C THR A 69 -8.79 -5.04 15.59
N TYR A 70 -9.10 -5.83 16.62
CA TYR A 70 -10.34 -6.60 16.78
C TYR A 70 -11.21 -6.07 17.92
#